data_AF-X0Q849-F1
#
_entry.id   AF-X0Q849-F1
#
_cell.length_a   1.000
_cell.length_b   1.000
_cell.length_c   1.000
_cell.angle_alpha   90.00
_cell.angle_beta   90.00
_cell.angle_gamma   90.00
#
_symmetry.space_group_name_H-M   'P 1'
#
loop_
_entity.id
_entity.type
_entity.pdbx_description
1 polymer ?
#
loop_
_entity_poly.entity_id
_entity_poly.type
_entity_poly.pdbx_seq_one_letter_code
_entity_poly.pdbx_strand_id
1 'polypeptide(L)'
;YEAAAALEQAALAELRERRPDRAIETNVEFWAAVILDFAEVPAHMMPAMFTCGRTAGWCAHILEQKRLGKLVRPAAIYTGPAPRTPESVEGWDQIPSA
;
A
#
# COMPACT_ATOMS: atom_id res chain seq x y z
N TYR A 1 8.05 -25.86 1.75
CA TYR A 1 8.41 -25.53 3.15
C TYR A 1 9.92 -25.44 3.34
N GLU A 2 10.70 -26.51 3.14
CA GLU A 2 12.16 -26.53 3.41
C GLU A 2 12.94 -25.42 2.69
N ALA A 3 12.68 -25.21 1.39
CA ALA A 3 13.33 -24.14 0.62
C ALA A 3 13.01 -22.73 1.16
N ALA A 4 11.79 -22.51 1.65
CA ALA A 4 11.39 -21.22 2.23
C ALA A 4 12.09 -20.98 3.58
N ALA A 5 12.16 -21.99 4.44
CA ALA A 5 12.87 -21.89 5.71
C ALA A 5 14.38 -21.65 5.51
N ALA A 6 15.00 -22.35 4.56
CA ALA A 6 16.42 -22.13 4.24
C ALA A 6 16.67 -20.72 3.69
N LEU A 7 15.78 -20.23 2.81
CA LEU A 7 15.86 -18.87 2.27
C LEU A 7 15.70 -17.82 3.35
N GLU A 8 14.75 -18.00 4.28
CA GLU A 8 14.55 -17.09 5.42
C GLU A 8 15.82 -16.95 6.26
N GLN A 9 16.44 -18.07 6.65
CA GLN A 9 17.67 -18.06 7.44
C GLN A 9 18.83 -17.37 6.71
N ALA A 10 19.03 -17.71 5.43
CA ALA A 10 20.10 -17.12 4.62
C ALA A 10 19.89 -15.61 4.42
N ALA A 11 18.65 -15.18 4.13
CA ALA A 11 18.32 -13.78 3.93
C ALA A 11 18.51 -12.97 5.21
N LEU A 12 18.05 -13.46 6.36
CA LEU A 12 18.22 -12.76 7.64
C LEU A 12 19.69 -12.63 8.03
N ALA A 13 20.49 -13.69 7.85
CA ALA A 13 21.92 -13.64 8.14
C ALA A 13 22.62 -12.58 7.28
N GLU A 14 22.43 -12.63 5.96
CA GLU A 14 23.05 -11.70 5.01
C GLU A 14 22.62 -10.24 5.26
N LEU A 15 21.32 -10.02 5.49
CA LEU A 15 20.79 -8.66 5.69
C LEU A 15 21.28 -8.05 7.00
N ARG A 16 21.35 -8.83 8.08
CA ARG A 16 21.86 -8.38 9.39
C ARG A 16 23.36 -8.09 9.34
N GLU A 17 24.13 -8.88 8.60
CA GLU A 17 25.56 -8.60 8.38
C GLU A 17 25.78 -7.28 7.61
N ARG A 18 25.01 -7.06 6.54
CA ARG A 18 25.12 -5.82 5.75
C ARG A 18 24.63 -4.58 6.48
N ARG A 19 23.66 -4.73 7.40
CA ARG A 19 22.97 -3.63 8.10
C ARG A 19 22.86 -3.92 9.60
N PRO A 20 23.99 -3.96 10.33
CA PRO A 20 24.01 -4.32 11.75
C PRO A 20 23.36 -3.25 12.65
N ASP A 21 23.18 -2.03 12.12
CA ASP A 21 22.54 -0.90 12.80
C ASP A 21 21.01 -0.99 12.84
N ARG A 22 20.42 -1.96 12.13
CA ARG A 22 18.97 -2.07 11.96
C ARG A 22 18.48 -3.48 12.27
N ALA A 23 17.43 -3.57 13.10
CA ALA A 23 16.70 -4.81 13.27
C ALA A 23 15.97 -5.16 11.96
N ILE A 24 16.34 -6.30 11.37
CA ILE A 24 15.73 -6.86 10.16
C ILE A 24 15.17 -8.23 10.52
N GLU A 25 13.87 -8.36 10.30
CA GLU A 25 13.07 -9.57 10.57
C GLU A 25 12.27 -9.93 9.32
N THR A 26 11.83 -11.18 9.25
CA THR A 26 10.96 -11.65 8.17
C THR A 26 9.62 -10.95 8.25
N ASN A 27 9.16 -10.44 7.11
CA ASN A 27 7.82 -9.87 7.04
C ASN A 27 6.76 -10.98 6.98
N VAL A 28 5.52 -10.65 7.36
CA VAL A 28 4.43 -11.62 7.30
C VAL A 28 4.14 -12.07 5.86
N GLU A 29 4.40 -11.19 4.89
CA GLU A 29 4.16 -11.46 3.47
C GLU A 29 4.98 -12.65 2.94
N PHE A 30 6.20 -12.88 3.47
CA PHE A 30 7.02 -14.03 3.08
C PHE A 30 6.31 -15.35 3.33
N TRP A 31 5.85 -15.58 4.57
CA TRP A 31 5.13 -16.81 4.92
C TRP A 31 3.70 -16.83 4.38
N ALA A 32 3.05 -15.67 4.26
CA ALA A 32 1.73 -15.59 3.62
C ALA A 32 1.77 -16.05 2.15
N ALA A 33 2.81 -15.67 1.40
CA ALA A 33 2.99 -16.12 0.01
C ALA A 33 3.16 -17.65 -0.06
N VAL A 34 3.98 -18.24 0.81
CA VAL A 34 4.18 -19.70 0.89
C VAL A 34 2.88 -20.44 1.21
N ILE A 35 2.08 -19.93 2.15
CA ILE A 35 0.82 -20.55 2.56
C ILE A 35 -0.24 -20.46 1.45
N LEU A 36 -0.35 -19.30 0.78
CA LEU A 36 -1.32 -19.11 -0.29
C LEU A 36 -0.95 -19.90 -1.55
N ASP A 37 0.34 -19.95 -1.90
CA ASP A 37 0.85 -20.79 -2.98
C ASP A 37 0.62 -22.28 -2.70
N PHE A 38 0.86 -22.73 -1.45
CA PHE A 38 0.53 -24.09 -1.02
C PHE A 38 -0.97 -24.42 -1.15
N ALA A 39 -1.84 -23.42 -0.97
CA ALA A 39 -3.29 -23.54 -1.20
C ALA A 39 -3.70 -23.36 -2.68
N GLU A 40 -2.74 -23.40 -3.61
CA GLU A 40 -2.93 -23.25 -5.06
C GLU A 40 -3.56 -21.91 -5.48
N VAL A 41 -3.39 -20.87 -4.66
CA VAL A 41 -3.84 -19.51 -5.00
C VAL A 41 -2.86 -18.90 -6.00
N PRO A 42 -3.29 -18.53 -7.23
CA PRO A 42 -2.41 -17.91 -8.19
C PRO A 42 -1.96 -16.52 -7.70
N ALA A 43 -0.73 -16.12 -8.03
CA ALA A 43 -0.11 -14.89 -7.51
C ALA A 43 -0.99 -13.62 -7.69
N HIS A 44 -1.67 -13.48 -8.82
CA HIS A 44 -2.55 -12.34 -9.09
C HIS A 44 -3.81 -12.29 -8.21
N MET A 45 -4.18 -13.40 -7.56
CA MET A 45 -5.30 -13.47 -6.60
C MET A 45 -4.87 -13.25 -5.14
N MET A 46 -3.57 -13.26 -4.81
CA MET A 46 -3.09 -13.06 -3.43
C MET A 46 -3.59 -11.73 -2.80
N PRO A 47 -3.63 -10.58 -3.51
CA PRO A 47 -4.22 -9.35 -2.96
C PRO A 47 -5.72 -9.48 -2.64
N ALA A 48 -6.45 -10.27 -3.42
CA ALA A 48 -7.87 -10.56 -3.17
C ALA A 48 -8.03 -11.44 -1.92
N MET A 49 -7.18 -12.44 -1.72
CA MET A 49 -7.19 -13.26 -0.50
C MET A 49 -6.91 -12.44 0.75
N PHE A 50 -5.96 -11.50 0.69
CA PHE A 50 -5.72 -10.54 1.78
C PHE A 50 -6.97 -9.68 2.05
N THR A 51 -7.63 -9.19 1.00
CA THR A 51 -8.87 -8.42 1.07
C THR A 51 -9.97 -9.21 1.79
N CYS A 52 -10.16 -10.49 1.42
CA CYS A 52 -11.11 -11.39 2.08
C CYS A 52 -10.88 -11.44 3.61
N GLY A 53 -9.63 -11.68 4.05
CA GLY A 53 -9.30 -11.70 5.47
C GLY A 53 -9.47 -10.34 6.16
N ARG A 54 -9.17 -9.24 5.47
CA ARG A 54 -9.22 -7.89 6.04
C ARG A 54 -10.64 -7.33 6.20
N THR A 55 -11.63 -7.90 5.51
CA THR A 55 -13.04 -7.50 5.64
C THR A 55 -13.52 -7.44 7.09
N ALA A 56 -13.10 -8.37 7.94
CA ALA A 56 -13.45 -8.37 9.37
C ALA A 56 -12.98 -7.09 10.08
N GLY A 57 -11.71 -6.72 9.90
CA GLY A 57 -11.14 -5.51 10.50
C GLY A 57 -11.74 -4.23 9.93
N TRP A 58 -11.99 -4.18 8.61
CA TRP A 58 -12.64 -3.03 7.98
C TRP A 58 -14.06 -2.84 8.49
N CYS A 59 -14.86 -3.90 8.56
CA CYS A 59 -16.22 -3.83 9.12
C CYS A 59 -16.21 -3.35 10.57
N ALA A 60 -15.27 -3.84 11.38
CA ALA A 60 -15.10 -3.39 12.77
C ALA A 60 -14.81 -1.89 12.86
N HIS A 61 -13.83 -1.39 12.11
CA HIS A 61 -13.48 0.04 12.12
C HIS A 61 -14.57 0.93 11.49
N ILE A 62 -15.29 0.46 10.48
CA ILE A 62 -16.44 1.20 9.93
C ILE A 62 -17.53 1.37 10.99
N LEU A 63 -17.84 0.31 11.76
CA LEU A 63 -18.82 0.38 12.83
C LEU A 63 -18.36 1.31 13.98
N GLU A 64 -17.09 1.25 14.34
CA GLU A 64 -16.47 2.14 15.31
C GLU A 64 -16.55 3.61 14.84
N GLN A 65 -16.18 3.89 13.60
CA GLN A 65 -16.27 5.23 13.01
C GLN A 65 -17.71 5.75 12.95
N LYS A 66 -18.67 4.89 12.63
CA LYS A 66 -20.10 5.23 12.62
C LYS A 66 -20.57 5.66 14.03
N ARG A 67 -20.09 4.99 15.08
CA ARG A 67 -20.39 5.36 16.47
C ARG A 67 -19.67 6.64 16.90
N LEU A 68 -18.46 6.87 16.41
CA LEU A 68 -17.71 8.11 16.64
C LEU A 68 -18.43 9.33 16.04
N GLY A 69 -19.10 9.17 14.89
CA GLY A 69 -19.93 10.22 14.30
C GLY A 69 -19.17 11.46 13.81
N LYS A 70 -17.85 11.34 13.59
CA LYS A 70 -16.97 12.46 13.23
C LYS A 70 -16.56 12.38 11.76
N LEU A 71 -16.69 13.49 11.03
CA LEU A 71 -16.22 13.62 9.65
C LEU A 71 -14.69 13.67 9.60
N VAL A 72 -14.09 12.85 8.73
CA VAL A 72 -12.65 12.91 8.40
C VAL A 72 -12.47 13.84 7.20
N ARG A 73 -12.00 15.07 7.44
CA ARG A 73 -11.73 16.08 6.40
C ARG A 73 -10.38 16.77 6.66
N PRO A 74 -9.26 16.21 6.16
CA PRO A 74 -7.98 16.89 6.21
C PRO A 74 -7.98 18.12 5.28
N ALA A 75 -7.10 19.08 5.55
CA ALA A 75 -6.84 20.24 4.69
C ALA A 75 -5.53 20.05 3.91
N ALA A 76 -5.38 20.79 2.82
CA ALA A 76 -4.15 20.85 2.03
C ALA A 76 -3.68 22.30 1.90
N ILE A 77 -2.37 22.48 1.74
CA ILE A 77 -1.75 23.77 1.43
C ILE A 77 -1.56 23.85 -0.08
N TYR A 78 -2.15 24.86 -0.71
CA TYR A 78 -1.94 25.12 -2.13
C TYR A 78 -0.59 25.81 -2.35
N THR A 79 0.28 25.17 -3.12
CA THR A 79 1.59 25.69 -3.55
C THR A 79 1.67 25.83 -5.08
N GLY A 80 0.52 25.81 -5.75
CA GLY A 80 0.43 25.98 -7.19
C GLY A 80 0.52 27.45 -7.63
N PRO A 81 0.34 27.72 -8.94
CA PRO A 81 0.42 29.06 -9.49
C PRO A 81 -0.56 30.04 -8.83
N ALA A 82 -0.15 31.31 -8.76
CA ALA A 82 -1.05 32.41 -8.39
C ALA A 82 -2.24 32.52 -9.38
N PRO A 83 -3.31 33.26 -9.01
CA PRO A 83 -4.40 33.53 -9.95
C PRO A 83 -3.88 34.11 -11.26
N ARG A 84 -4.33 33.54 -12.37
CA ARG A 84 -3.91 33.90 -13.73
C ARG A 84 -5.09 33.86 -14.68
N THR A 85 -5.03 34.63 -15.76
CA THR A 85 -6.12 34.63 -16.75
C THR A 85 -6.06 33.36 -17.61
N PRO A 86 -7.18 32.91 -18.18
CA PRO A 86 -7.17 31.75 -19.06
C PRO A 86 -6.18 31.88 -20.23
N GLU A 87 -6.04 33.09 -20.80
CA GLU A 87 -5.15 33.39 -21.93
C GLU A 87 -3.67 33.22 -21.61
N SER A 88 -3.31 33.34 -20.32
CA SER A 88 -1.94 33.16 -19.84
C SER A 88 -1.54 31.70 -19.62
N VAL A 89 -2.47 30.76 -19.83
CA VAL A 89 -2.22 29.33 -19.75
C VAL A 89 -1.63 28.86 -21.09
N GLU A 90 -0.49 28.17 -21.03
CA GLU A 90 0.12 27.53 -22.19
C GLU A 90 -0.88 26.64 -22.93
N GLY A 91 -1.00 26.80 -24.25
CA GLY A 91 -1.96 26.09 -25.10
C GLY A 91 -3.31 26.78 -25.29
N TRP A 92 -3.52 27.98 -24.72
CA TRP A 92 -4.75 28.75 -24.95
C TRP A 92 -5.00 29.08 -26.44
N ASP A 93 -3.92 29.34 -27.19
CA ASP A 93 -3.93 29.62 -28.63
C ASP A 93 -4.40 28.44 -29.51
N GLN A 94 -4.38 27.23 -28.96
CA GLN A 94 -4.77 26.00 -29.65
C GLN A 94 -6.25 25.66 -29.47
N ILE A 95 -6.97 26.42 -28.63
CA ILE A 95 -8.40 26.23 -28.42
C ILE A 95 -9.13 26.80 -29.66
N PRO A 96 -9.83 25.96 -30.45
CA PRO A 96 -10.62 26.45 -31.57
C PRO A 96 -11.67 27.42 -31.03
N SER A 97 -11.76 28.62 -31.62
CA SER A 97 -12.66 29.69 -31.18
C SER A 97 -14.07 29.16 -30.92
N ALA A 98 -14.54 29.33 -29.68
CA ALA A 98 -15.94 29.16 -29.30
C ALA A 98 -16.84 30.20 -30.00
#